data_AF-A0A968GU50-F1
#
_entry.id   AF-A0A968GU50-F1
#
_cell.length_a   1.000
_cell.length_b   1.000
_cell.length_c   1.000
_cell.angle_alpha   90.00
_cell.angle_beta   90.00
_cell.angle_gamma   90.00
#
_symmetry.space_group_name_H-M   'P 1'
#
loop_
_entity.id
_entity.type
_entity.pdbx_description
1 polymer ?
#
loop_
_entity_poly.entity_id
_entity_poly.type
_entity_poly.pdbx_seq_one_letter_code
_entity_poly.pdbx_strand_id
1 'polypeptide(L)'
;MIIGIIPARFASSRLMGKPLANIGDKPMIQHTYNNARKSKLLDKVVIAVDDEKVFQVVKGFGAEVYMTPKNCTSGSDRIAIVTEKIPEASIIVNIQGDEPFIKGKMIDEAIEPLLFDKKVNVATLARRISNVEDMKSSSVVKVVFDYNNMALYFSRSPIPFVREAKTNLARIQTAEIYKHIGLYVYRREALLKFTQLKPTDLEQIEKLEQLRFLEHGFKMKIVVTDFDSLSVDTQKDLELARRFYDKHSKTSGKTK
;
A
#
# COMPACT_ATOMS: atom_id res chain seq x y z
N MET A 1 14.23 6.60 13.95
CA MET A 1 12.75 6.71 14.01
C MET A 1 12.13 6.04 12.80
N ILE A 2 10.99 5.37 12.98
CA ILE A 2 10.18 4.71 11.95
C ILE A 2 8.87 5.49 11.79
N ILE A 3 8.60 5.99 10.58
CA ILE A 3 7.41 6.79 10.31
C ILE A 3 6.52 6.17 9.25
N GLY A 4 5.22 6.25 9.45
CA GLY A 4 4.21 6.02 8.43
C GLY A 4 3.82 7.32 7.75
N ILE A 5 3.87 7.36 6.43
CA ILE A 5 3.43 8.50 5.63
C ILE A 5 2.26 8.04 4.77
N ILE A 6 1.13 8.74 4.90
CA ILE A 6 -0.07 8.47 4.11
C ILE A 6 -0.17 9.54 3.00
N PRO A 7 0.18 9.23 1.73
CA PRO A 7 -0.05 10.15 0.64
C PRO A 7 -1.53 10.21 0.27
N ALA A 8 -2.07 11.41 0.08
CA ALA A 8 -3.43 11.63 -0.38
C ALA A 8 -3.47 12.75 -1.43
N ARG A 9 -4.10 12.45 -2.57
CA ARG A 9 -4.36 13.41 -3.64
C ARG A 9 -5.86 13.66 -3.74
N PHE A 10 -6.26 14.92 -3.89
CA PHE A 10 -7.68 15.22 -4.10
C PHE A 10 -8.15 14.79 -5.50
N ALA A 11 -7.29 15.03 -6.51
CA ALA A 11 -7.56 14.67 -7.89
C ALA A 11 -7.30 13.16 -8.11
N SER A 12 -8.36 12.38 -8.13
CA SER A 12 -8.36 10.99 -8.62
C SER A 12 -9.32 10.89 -9.80
N SER A 13 -8.83 10.40 -10.93
CA SER A 13 -9.59 10.29 -12.18
C SER A 13 -10.76 9.32 -12.08
N ARG A 14 -10.64 8.29 -11.23
CA ARG A 14 -11.63 7.23 -11.05
C ARG A 14 -12.64 7.52 -9.93
N LEU A 15 -12.29 8.40 -8.99
CA LEU A 15 -13.14 8.80 -7.88
C LEU A 15 -12.72 10.19 -7.35
N MET A 16 -13.39 11.25 -7.78
CA MET A 16 -13.05 12.61 -7.38
C MET A 16 -13.25 12.81 -5.87
N GLY A 17 -12.29 13.46 -5.20
CA GLY A 17 -12.36 13.68 -3.75
C GLY A 17 -12.27 12.40 -2.91
N LYS A 18 -11.76 11.30 -3.49
CA LYS A 18 -11.62 9.97 -2.88
C LYS A 18 -11.15 10.00 -1.41
N PRO A 19 -10.07 10.71 -1.00
CA PRO A 19 -9.65 10.76 0.41
C PRO A 19 -10.72 11.26 1.39
N LEU A 20 -11.61 12.14 0.94
CA LEU A 20 -12.68 12.74 1.72
C LEU A 20 -14.02 11.98 1.61
N ALA A 21 -14.06 10.91 0.82
CA ALA A 21 -15.27 10.09 0.71
C ALA A 21 -15.57 9.43 2.06
N ASN A 22 -16.79 9.64 2.56
CA ASN A 22 -17.19 9.08 3.85
C ASN A 22 -17.41 7.57 3.76
N ILE A 23 -16.88 6.88 4.77
CA ILE A 23 -17.16 5.48 5.09
C ILE A 23 -17.73 5.50 6.51
N GLY A 24 -19.03 5.35 6.65
CA GLY A 24 -19.71 5.64 7.92
C GLY A 24 -19.61 7.12 8.31
N ASP A 25 -19.16 7.38 9.53
CA ASP A 25 -19.08 8.70 10.17
C ASP A 25 -17.77 9.46 9.88
N LYS A 26 -16.81 8.85 9.18
CA LYS A 26 -15.48 9.43 8.97
C LYS A 26 -15.06 9.38 7.49
N PRO A 27 -14.27 10.36 7.02
CA PRO A 27 -13.66 10.29 5.70
C PRO A 27 -12.67 9.12 5.64
N MET A 28 -12.53 8.54 4.45
CA MET A 28 -11.66 7.40 4.19
C MET A 28 -10.23 7.60 4.72
N ILE A 29 -9.64 8.78 4.49
CA ILE A 29 -8.28 9.09 4.94
C ILE A 29 -8.10 9.00 6.45
N GLN A 30 -9.16 9.33 7.22
CA GLN A 30 -9.13 9.24 8.68
C GLN A 30 -9.19 7.79 9.15
N HIS A 31 -9.91 6.91 8.44
CA HIS A 31 -9.89 5.47 8.74
C HIS A 31 -8.49 4.89 8.53
N THR A 32 -7.85 5.21 7.41
CA THR A 32 -6.46 4.79 7.11
C THR A 32 -5.52 5.26 8.22
N TYR A 33 -5.58 6.54 8.59
CA TYR A 33 -4.77 7.12 9.67
C TYR A 33 -4.98 6.43 11.02
N ASN A 34 -6.25 6.26 11.43
CA ASN A 34 -6.58 5.65 12.70
C ASN A 34 -6.12 4.19 12.79
N ASN A 35 -6.21 3.45 11.68
CA ASN A 35 -5.76 2.07 11.66
C ASN A 35 -4.23 1.94 11.54
N ALA A 36 -3.56 2.83 10.82
CA ALA A 36 -2.11 2.90 10.75
C ALA A 36 -1.48 3.12 12.14
N ARG A 37 -2.08 4.01 12.95
CA ARG A 37 -1.65 4.28 14.33
C ARG A 37 -1.77 3.11 15.30
N LYS A 38 -2.42 2.01 14.90
CA LYS A 38 -2.47 0.77 15.69
C LYS A 38 -1.23 -0.11 15.50
N SER A 39 -0.34 0.24 14.56
CA SER A 39 0.98 -0.36 14.45
C SER A 39 1.76 -0.15 15.75
N LYS A 40 2.49 -1.17 16.19
CA LYS A 40 3.34 -1.11 17.39
C LYS A 40 4.74 -0.61 17.08
N LEU A 41 5.17 -0.68 15.83
CA LEU A 41 6.53 -0.32 15.41
C LEU A 41 6.63 1.12 14.87
N LEU A 42 5.53 1.75 14.47
CA LEU A 42 5.56 3.14 14.04
C LEU A 42 5.70 4.08 15.23
N ASP A 43 6.75 4.91 15.21
CA ASP A 43 6.90 6.02 16.16
C ASP A 43 5.91 7.16 15.85
N LYS A 44 5.56 7.33 14.57
CA LYS A 44 4.74 8.44 14.08
C LYS A 44 3.98 8.06 12.82
N VAL A 45 2.78 8.64 12.65
CA VAL A 45 2.02 8.62 11.39
C VAL A 45 1.75 10.05 10.97
N VAL A 46 2.07 10.40 9.73
CA VAL A 46 1.83 11.73 9.15
C VAL A 46 1.12 11.58 7.80
N ILE A 47 0.44 12.64 7.36
CA ILE A 47 -0.30 12.64 6.09
C ILE A 47 0.31 13.67 5.13
N ALA A 48 0.51 13.28 3.87
CA ALA A 48 1.05 14.15 2.83
C ALA A 48 -0.04 14.48 1.81
N VAL A 49 -0.39 15.76 1.66
CA VAL A 49 -1.53 16.22 0.83
C VAL A 49 -1.12 17.29 -0.16
N ASP A 50 -1.87 17.48 -1.25
CA ASP A 50 -1.67 18.55 -2.25
C ASP A 50 -2.84 19.54 -2.35
N ASP A 51 -3.85 19.38 -1.51
CA ASP A 51 -5.08 20.15 -1.56
C ASP A 51 -5.42 20.70 -0.17
N GLU A 52 -5.77 21.98 -0.15
CA GLU A 52 -6.05 22.72 1.08
C GLU A 52 -7.29 22.18 1.80
N LYS A 53 -8.33 21.74 1.07
CA LYS A 53 -9.53 21.16 1.71
C LYS A 53 -9.18 19.87 2.43
N VAL A 54 -8.37 19.02 1.79
CA VAL A 54 -7.88 17.79 2.44
C VAL A 54 -7.01 18.13 3.64
N PHE A 55 -6.12 19.12 3.52
CA PHE A 55 -5.27 19.59 4.61
C PHE A 55 -6.10 20.00 5.84
N GLN A 56 -7.13 20.82 5.65
CA GLN A 56 -7.98 21.29 6.74
C GLN A 56 -8.75 20.15 7.42
N VAL A 57 -9.29 19.20 6.65
CA VAL A 57 -9.96 18.02 7.22
C VAL A 57 -8.99 17.19 8.04
N VAL A 58 -7.78 16.96 7.54
CA VAL A 58 -6.74 16.19 8.24
C VAL A 58 -6.32 16.86 9.55
N LYS A 59 -6.08 18.16 9.50
CA LYS A 59 -5.77 18.96 10.69
C LYS A 59 -6.93 18.92 11.70
N GLY A 60 -8.17 18.96 11.22
CA GLY A 60 -9.38 18.92 12.04
C GLY A 60 -9.53 17.66 12.91
N PHE A 61 -9.01 16.51 12.46
CA PHE A 61 -8.98 15.29 13.28
C PHE A 61 -7.65 15.08 14.03
N GLY A 62 -6.78 16.10 14.09
CA GLY A 62 -5.57 16.11 14.91
C GLY A 62 -4.42 15.28 14.35
N ALA A 63 -4.42 14.97 13.05
CA ALA A 63 -3.27 14.34 12.42
C ALA A 63 -2.25 15.38 11.97
N GLU A 64 -0.98 15.03 12.09
CA GLU A 64 0.10 15.82 11.51
C GLU A 64 0.06 15.71 9.99
N VAL A 65 0.13 16.86 9.32
CA VAL A 65 -0.08 16.96 7.88
C VAL A 65 0.92 17.89 7.24
N TYR A 66 1.43 17.46 6.09
CA TYR A 66 2.38 18.20 5.28
C TYR A 66 1.77 18.51 3.92
N MET A 67 1.83 19.78 3.53
CA MET A 67 1.55 20.18 2.16
C MET A 67 2.71 19.74 1.26
N THR A 68 2.36 19.21 0.09
CA THR A 68 3.27 18.73 -0.95
C THR A 68 2.85 19.28 -2.31
N PRO A 69 3.79 19.45 -3.26
CA PRO A 69 3.48 19.98 -4.58
C PRO A 69 2.44 19.15 -5.35
N LYS A 70 1.54 19.83 -6.08
CA LYS A 70 0.52 19.19 -6.94
C LYS A 70 1.10 18.38 -8.10
N ASN A 71 2.32 18.70 -8.52
CA ASN A 71 3.00 18.06 -9.65
C ASN A 71 3.82 16.81 -9.26
N CYS A 72 3.74 16.32 -8.01
CA CYS A 72 4.34 15.02 -7.67
C CYS A 72 3.78 13.94 -8.60
N THR A 73 4.64 13.18 -9.27
CA THR A 73 4.19 12.21 -10.26
C THR A 73 3.63 10.97 -9.59
N SER A 74 4.25 10.53 -8.49
CA SER A 74 3.83 9.34 -7.73
C SER A 74 3.59 9.56 -6.22
N GLY A 75 3.08 8.53 -5.55
CA GLY A 75 2.99 8.51 -4.09
C GLY A 75 4.38 8.52 -3.45
N SER A 76 5.35 7.83 -4.05
CA SER A 76 6.73 7.75 -3.59
C SER A 76 7.45 9.10 -3.62
N ASP A 77 7.26 9.91 -4.67
CA ASP A 77 7.79 11.28 -4.74
C ASP A 77 7.29 12.13 -3.57
N ARG A 78 5.99 11.99 -3.28
CA ARG A 78 5.32 12.78 -2.25
C ARG A 78 5.83 12.46 -0.85
N ILE A 79 5.98 11.17 -0.54
CA ILE A 79 6.50 10.75 0.75
C ILE A 79 7.98 11.09 0.90
N ALA A 80 8.76 11.15 -0.19
CA ALA A 80 10.16 11.58 -0.15
C ALA A 80 10.29 13.05 0.26
N ILE A 81 9.44 13.94 -0.27
CA ILE A 81 9.41 15.37 0.14
C ILE A 81 9.12 15.51 1.63
N VAL A 82 8.19 14.71 2.18
CA VAL A 82 7.91 14.73 3.63
C VAL A 82 9.06 14.13 4.43
N THR A 83 9.70 13.09 3.90
CA THR A 83 10.87 12.45 4.52
C THR A 83 12.03 13.43 4.68
N GLU A 84 12.26 14.34 3.72
CA GLU A 84 13.29 15.38 3.83
C GLU A 84 13.04 16.35 4.99
N LYS A 85 11.76 16.61 5.33
CA LYS A 85 11.37 17.49 6.45
C LYS A 85 11.51 16.83 7.84
N ILE A 86 11.81 15.53 7.87
CA ILE A 86 11.92 14.72 9.09
C ILE A 86 13.26 13.96 9.03
N PRO A 87 14.40 14.63 9.27
CA PRO A 87 15.74 14.07 9.06
C PRO A 87 16.06 12.83 9.94
N GLU A 88 15.42 12.72 11.11
CA GLU A 88 15.60 11.64 12.08
C GLU A 88 14.86 10.34 11.72
N ALA A 89 14.03 10.37 10.67
CA ALA A 89 13.37 9.20 10.11
C ALA A 89 14.33 8.35 9.27
N SER A 90 14.59 7.13 9.73
CA SER A 90 15.49 6.16 9.11
C SER A 90 14.74 5.07 8.31
N ILE A 91 13.51 4.74 8.71
CA ILE A 91 12.62 3.81 8.02
C ILE A 91 11.29 4.51 7.74
N ILE A 92 10.84 4.42 6.49
CA ILE A 92 9.67 5.12 5.98
C ILE A 92 8.68 4.08 5.47
N VAL A 93 7.47 4.08 5.99
CA VAL A 93 6.36 3.24 5.54
C VAL A 93 5.43 4.07 4.67
N ASN A 94 5.27 3.69 3.40
CA ASN A 94 4.29 4.25 2.50
C ASN A 94 2.95 3.52 2.67
N ILE A 95 2.01 4.17 3.33
CA ILE A 95 0.69 3.61 3.64
C ILE A 95 -0.33 4.24 2.70
N GLN A 96 -0.88 3.49 1.75
CA GLN A 96 -1.81 4.07 0.77
C GLN A 96 -3.04 4.67 1.46
N GLY A 97 -3.39 5.91 1.10
CA GLY A 97 -4.53 6.62 1.66
C GLY A 97 -5.89 5.97 1.37
N ASP A 98 -5.92 5.02 0.44
CA ASP A 98 -7.12 4.33 -0.04
C ASP A 98 -7.32 2.92 0.51
N GLU A 99 -6.55 2.55 1.53
CA GLU A 99 -6.68 1.31 2.29
C GLU A 99 -7.27 1.60 3.68
N PRO A 100 -8.55 2.00 3.79
CA PRO A 100 -9.16 2.42 5.05
C PRO A 100 -9.17 1.33 6.13
N PHE A 101 -9.02 0.07 5.74
CA PHE A 101 -9.02 -1.09 6.64
C PHE A 101 -7.66 -1.77 6.78
N ILE A 102 -6.56 -1.09 6.37
CA ILE A 102 -5.19 -1.57 6.62
C ILE A 102 -5.04 -1.92 8.10
N LYS A 103 -4.36 -3.02 8.44
CA LYS A 103 -4.15 -3.39 9.85
C LYS A 103 -2.78 -2.92 10.32
N GLY A 104 -2.70 -2.41 11.55
CA GLY A 104 -1.43 -2.09 12.20
C GLY A 104 -0.43 -3.26 12.17
N LYS A 105 -0.92 -4.50 12.32
CA LYS A 105 -0.09 -5.70 12.22
C LYS A 105 0.51 -5.93 10.83
N MET A 106 -0.19 -5.57 9.74
CA MET A 106 0.38 -5.63 8.39
C MET A 106 1.56 -4.66 8.24
N ILE A 107 1.43 -3.47 8.84
CA ILE A 107 2.51 -2.49 8.87
C ILE A 107 3.70 -3.04 9.66
N ASP A 108 3.45 -3.62 10.84
CA ASP A 108 4.49 -4.22 11.66
C ASP A 108 5.22 -5.35 10.89
N GLU A 109 4.48 -6.29 10.29
CA GLU A 109 4.99 -7.40 9.46
C GLU A 109 5.90 -6.90 8.32
N ALA A 110 5.53 -5.79 7.66
CA ALA A 110 6.33 -5.22 6.57
C ALA A 110 7.60 -4.49 7.06
N ILE A 111 7.59 -3.97 8.29
CA ILE A 111 8.74 -3.28 8.89
C ILE A 111 9.80 -4.27 9.37
N GLU A 112 9.38 -5.40 9.95
CA GLU A 112 10.25 -6.37 10.61
C GLU A 112 11.51 -6.75 9.82
N PRO A 113 11.46 -7.08 8.51
CA PRO A 113 12.66 -7.46 7.77
C PRO A 113 13.76 -6.39 7.77
N LEU A 114 13.40 -5.11 7.78
CA LEU A 114 14.37 -4.00 7.81
C LEU A 114 14.95 -3.77 9.21
N LEU A 115 14.30 -4.26 10.27
CA LEU A 115 14.84 -4.19 11.63
C LEU A 115 15.90 -5.27 11.86
N PHE A 116 15.67 -6.47 11.33
CA PHE A 116 16.54 -7.61 11.56
C PHE A 116 17.64 -7.79 10.51
N ASP A 117 17.48 -7.23 9.30
CA ASP A 117 18.49 -7.29 8.25
C ASP A 117 18.82 -5.90 7.66
N LYS A 118 20.06 -5.45 7.91
CA LYS A 118 20.59 -4.19 7.38
C LYS A 118 20.70 -4.16 5.86
N LYS A 119 20.75 -5.32 5.20
CA LYS A 119 20.84 -5.46 3.73
C LYS A 119 19.49 -5.29 3.04
N VAL A 120 18.38 -5.45 3.77
CA VAL A 120 17.03 -5.20 3.23
C VAL A 120 16.81 -3.70 3.19
N ASN A 121 16.63 -3.17 1.98
CA ASN A 121 16.40 -1.75 1.72
C ASN A 121 14.92 -1.43 1.49
N VAL A 122 14.19 -2.37 0.90
CA VAL A 122 12.78 -2.23 0.57
C VAL A 122 12.05 -3.52 0.91
N ALA A 123 10.88 -3.41 1.52
CA ALA A 123 9.96 -4.53 1.74
C ALA A 123 8.53 -4.15 1.35
N THR A 124 7.75 -5.16 0.99
CA THR A 124 6.31 -5.05 0.72
C THR A 124 5.60 -6.35 1.13
N LEU A 125 4.27 -6.34 1.03
CA LEU A 125 3.42 -7.46 1.42
C LEU A 125 2.88 -8.23 0.22
N ALA A 126 2.65 -9.51 0.44
CA ALA A 126 1.92 -10.38 -0.45
C ALA A 126 0.90 -11.21 0.32
N ARG A 127 -0.20 -11.56 -0.32
CA ARG A 127 -1.23 -12.46 0.23
C ARG A 127 -1.54 -13.54 -0.78
N ARG A 128 -1.71 -14.77 -0.30
CA ARG A 128 -2.13 -15.88 -1.16
C ARG A 128 -3.53 -15.62 -1.73
N ILE A 129 -3.67 -15.74 -3.04
CA ILE A 129 -4.94 -15.65 -3.74
C ILE A 129 -5.74 -16.94 -3.48
N SER A 130 -6.99 -16.78 -3.05
CA SER A 130 -7.90 -17.88 -2.71
C SER A 130 -9.08 -18.04 -3.66
N ASN A 131 -9.24 -17.14 -4.64
CA ASN A 131 -10.36 -17.14 -5.58
C ASN A 131 -9.88 -16.83 -7.01
N VAL A 132 -10.67 -17.26 -8.00
CA VAL A 132 -10.30 -17.16 -9.41
C VAL A 132 -10.41 -15.72 -9.92
N GLU A 133 -11.34 -14.96 -9.37
CA GLU A 133 -11.61 -13.57 -9.71
C GLU A 133 -10.38 -12.68 -9.48
N ASP A 134 -9.77 -12.78 -8.30
CA ASP A 134 -8.54 -12.06 -7.92
C ASP A 134 -7.36 -12.48 -8.82
N MET A 135 -7.20 -13.78 -9.09
CA MET A 135 -6.12 -14.26 -9.97
C MET A 135 -6.23 -13.62 -11.36
N LYS A 136 -7.44 -13.58 -11.94
CA LYS A 136 -7.69 -13.08 -13.29
C LYS A 136 -7.73 -11.56 -13.39
N SER A 137 -8.06 -10.86 -12.32
CA SER A 137 -8.22 -9.41 -12.32
C SER A 137 -6.89 -8.71 -12.62
N SER A 138 -6.86 -7.83 -13.62
CA SER A 138 -5.70 -6.97 -13.93
C SER A 138 -5.54 -5.81 -12.93
N SER A 139 -6.57 -5.54 -12.11
CA SER A 139 -6.47 -4.61 -10.98
C SER A 139 -5.72 -5.23 -9.79
N VAL A 140 -5.73 -6.55 -9.68
CA VAL A 140 -4.98 -7.29 -8.65
C VAL A 140 -3.60 -7.61 -9.21
N VAL A 141 -2.57 -6.97 -8.67
CA VAL A 141 -1.19 -7.21 -9.08
C VAL A 141 -0.72 -8.53 -8.49
N LYS A 142 -0.14 -9.40 -9.30
CA LYS A 142 0.47 -10.65 -8.86
C LYS A 142 1.97 -10.44 -8.64
N VAL A 143 2.55 -11.21 -7.74
CA VAL A 143 3.98 -11.20 -7.43
C VAL A 143 4.52 -12.62 -7.37
N VAL A 144 5.72 -12.81 -7.90
CA VAL A 144 6.53 -14.02 -7.75
C VAL A 144 7.86 -13.65 -7.10
N PHE A 145 8.38 -14.52 -6.24
CA PHE A 145 9.58 -14.28 -5.45
C PHE A 145 10.39 -15.56 -5.26
N ASP A 146 11.67 -15.42 -4.93
CA ASP A 146 12.59 -16.54 -4.71
C ASP A 146 12.44 -17.18 -3.32
N TYR A 147 13.22 -18.24 -3.05
CA TYR A 147 13.22 -18.93 -1.75
C TYR A 147 13.71 -18.09 -0.57
N ASN A 148 14.34 -16.95 -0.83
CA ASN A 148 14.72 -15.97 0.18
C ASN A 148 13.66 -14.86 0.34
N ASN A 149 12.48 -15.03 -0.26
CA ASN A 149 11.42 -14.03 -0.34
C ASN A 149 11.87 -12.72 -0.98
N MET A 150 12.72 -12.78 -2.01
CA MET A 150 13.07 -11.60 -2.80
C MET A 150 12.21 -11.57 -4.05
N ALA A 151 11.57 -10.42 -4.30
CA ALA A 151 10.72 -10.22 -5.46
C ALA A 151 11.50 -10.49 -6.75
N LEU A 152 10.95 -11.36 -7.59
CA LEU A 152 11.47 -11.64 -8.93
C LEU A 152 10.75 -10.78 -9.97
N TYR A 153 9.41 -10.72 -9.89
CA TYR A 153 8.61 -9.91 -10.82
C TYR A 153 7.22 -9.60 -10.28
N PHE A 154 6.65 -8.47 -10.71
CA PHE A 154 5.26 -8.08 -10.49
C PHE A 154 4.54 -7.95 -11.82
N SER A 155 3.29 -8.39 -11.91
CA SER A 155 2.52 -8.28 -13.15
C SER A 155 1.03 -8.16 -12.88
N ARG A 156 0.34 -7.43 -13.76
CA ARG A 156 -1.13 -7.50 -13.86
C ARG A 156 -1.59 -8.81 -14.51
N SER A 157 -0.70 -9.52 -15.22
CA SER A 157 -0.98 -10.84 -15.77
C SER A 157 -0.93 -11.92 -14.68
N PRO A 158 -1.70 -13.02 -14.81
CA PRO A 158 -1.65 -14.13 -13.87
C PRO A 158 -0.29 -14.86 -13.91
N ILE A 159 0.51 -14.68 -12.87
CA ILE A 159 1.81 -15.35 -12.67
C ILE A 159 1.84 -16.06 -11.30
N PRO A 160 2.46 -17.24 -11.18
CA PRO A 160 3.07 -18.01 -12.27
C PRO A 160 2.05 -18.65 -13.22
N PHE A 161 2.51 -19.03 -14.40
CA PHE A 161 1.75 -19.93 -15.28
C PHE A 161 1.79 -21.34 -14.70
N VAL A 162 0.64 -21.99 -14.52
CA VAL A 162 0.53 -23.32 -13.92
C VAL A 162 0.28 -24.33 -15.04
N ARG A 163 1.35 -24.90 -15.58
CA ARG A 163 1.34 -25.70 -16.82
C ARG A 163 0.34 -26.86 -16.81
N GLU A 164 0.26 -27.57 -15.70
CA GLU A 164 -0.57 -28.78 -15.57
C GLU A 164 -2.06 -28.50 -15.27
N ALA A 165 -2.40 -27.25 -14.94
CA ALA A 165 -3.76 -26.89 -14.55
C ALA A 165 -4.64 -26.62 -15.77
N LYS A 166 -5.64 -27.49 -15.98
CA LYS A 166 -6.60 -27.38 -17.10
C LYS A 166 -7.69 -26.34 -16.89
N THR A 167 -7.90 -25.88 -15.66
CA THR A 167 -8.92 -24.88 -15.31
C THR A 167 -8.35 -23.81 -14.39
N ASN A 168 -8.98 -22.64 -14.36
CA ASN A 168 -8.56 -21.55 -13.46
C ASN A 168 -8.64 -21.95 -11.98
N LEU A 169 -9.64 -22.76 -11.60
CA LEU A 169 -9.76 -23.28 -10.24
C LEU A 169 -8.60 -24.22 -9.92
N ALA A 170 -8.24 -25.11 -10.86
CA ALA A 170 -7.08 -25.99 -10.69
C ALA A 170 -5.78 -25.19 -10.52
N ARG A 171 -5.63 -24.03 -11.18
CA ARG A 171 -4.43 -23.17 -11.04
C ARG A 171 -4.20 -22.76 -9.58
N ILE A 172 -5.22 -22.19 -8.93
CA ILE A 172 -5.11 -21.70 -7.54
C ILE A 172 -5.09 -22.82 -6.49
N GLN A 173 -5.56 -24.02 -6.86
CA GLN A 173 -5.49 -25.21 -6.01
C GLN A 173 -4.13 -25.93 -6.10
N THR A 174 -3.49 -25.90 -7.27
CA THR A 174 -2.23 -26.63 -7.54
C THR A 174 -0.99 -25.83 -7.14
N ALA A 175 -1.05 -24.49 -7.25
CA ALA A 175 0.09 -23.62 -6.97
C ALA A 175 -0.30 -22.48 -6.03
N GLU A 176 0.67 -22.02 -5.25
CA GLU A 176 0.51 -20.78 -4.48
C GLU A 176 0.70 -19.59 -5.41
N ILE A 177 -0.38 -18.83 -5.59
CA ILE A 177 -0.39 -17.59 -6.37
C ILE A 177 -0.58 -16.46 -5.38
N TYR A 178 0.23 -15.42 -5.49
CA TYR A 178 0.21 -14.30 -4.55
C TYR A 178 -0.23 -13.01 -5.23
N LYS A 179 -1.11 -12.27 -4.56
CA LYS A 179 -1.36 -10.87 -4.85
C LYS A 179 -0.43 -9.99 -4.03
N HIS A 180 0.08 -8.96 -4.67
CA HIS A 180 0.83 -7.89 -4.01
C HIS A 180 -0.14 -6.93 -3.30
N ILE A 181 0.25 -6.47 -2.11
CA ILE A 181 -0.46 -5.46 -1.34
C ILE A 181 0.40 -4.19 -1.32
N GLY A 182 -0.17 -3.06 -1.75
CA GLY A 182 0.52 -1.78 -2.00
C GLY A 182 1.07 -1.03 -0.77
N LEU A 183 1.47 -1.75 0.28
CA LEU A 183 2.21 -1.22 1.42
C LEU A 183 3.70 -1.40 1.15
N TYR A 184 4.48 -0.34 1.34
CA TYR A 184 5.94 -0.42 1.18
C TYR A 184 6.67 0.12 2.39
N VAL A 185 7.80 -0.50 2.72
CA VAL A 185 8.73 -0.04 3.75
C VAL A 185 10.08 0.18 3.12
N TYR A 186 10.66 1.36 3.35
CA TYR A 186 11.93 1.77 2.78
C TYR A 186 12.90 2.14 3.89
N ARG A 187 14.19 1.84 3.70
CA ARG A 187 15.23 2.67 4.29
C ARG A 187 15.19 4.05 3.64
N ARG A 188 15.44 5.09 4.43
CA ARG A 188 15.46 6.49 3.96
C ARG A 188 16.25 6.65 2.66
N GLU A 189 17.50 6.20 2.64
CA GLU A 189 18.40 6.33 1.49
C GLU A 189 17.86 5.64 0.23
N ALA A 190 17.22 4.47 0.39
CA ALA A 190 16.64 3.74 -0.72
C ALA A 190 15.46 4.49 -1.34
N LEU A 191 14.59 5.10 -0.51
CA LEU A 191 13.48 5.94 -0.98
C LEU A 191 13.99 7.18 -1.71
N LEU A 192 14.94 7.91 -1.13
CA LEU A 192 15.49 9.14 -1.74
C LEU A 192 16.25 8.84 -3.03
N LYS A 193 16.98 7.73 -3.10
CA LYS A 193 17.63 7.30 -4.33
C LYS A 193 16.60 6.92 -5.41
N PHE A 194 15.53 6.22 -5.02
CA PHE A 194 14.49 5.79 -5.94
C PHE A 194 13.78 6.93 -6.66
N THR A 195 13.45 8.01 -5.93
CA THR A 195 12.75 9.16 -6.53
C THR A 195 13.61 9.95 -7.51
N GLN A 196 14.92 9.70 -7.57
CA GLN A 196 15.82 10.26 -8.57
C GLN A 196 15.97 9.38 -9.82
N LEU A 197 15.47 8.13 -9.78
CA LEU A 197 15.55 7.21 -10.91
C LEU A 197 14.52 7.57 -11.97
N LYS A 198 14.94 7.49 -13.24
CA LYS A 198 14.05 7.70 -14.38
C LYS A 198 13.02 6.56 -14.45
N PRO A 199 11.77 6.86 -14.85
CA PRO A 199 10.80 5.83 -15.16
C PRO A 199 11.33 4.81 -16.17
N THR A 200 10.93 3.56 -16.00
CA THR A 200 11.45 2.41 -16.76
C THR A 200 10.39 1.84 -17.69
N ASP A 201 10.79 1.00 -18.64
CA ASP A 201 9.88 0.50 -19.67
C ASP A 201 8.82 -0.41 -19.07
N LEU A 202 9.18 -1.36 -18.18
CA LEU A 202 8.18 -2.25 -17.58
C LEU A 202 7.25 -1.50 -16.63
N GLU A 203 7.77 -0.55 -15.84
CA GLU A 203 6.92 0.36 -15.06
C GLU A 203 5.87 1.06 -15.94
N GLN A 204 6.28 1.58 -17.10
CA GLN A 204 5.38 2.31 -18.00
C GLN A 204 4.36 1.42 -18.69
N ILE A 205 4.73 0.18 -19.04
CA ILE A 205 3.87 -0.82 -19.70
C ILE A 205 2.86 -1.39 -18.70
N GLU A 206 3.33 -1.91 -17.56
CA GLU A 206 2.48 -2.54 -16.54
C GLU A 206 1.75 -1.49 -15.69
N LYS A 207 2.18 -0.22 -15.71
CA LYS A 207 1.71 0.84 -14.78
C LYS A 207 1.90 0.39 -13.32
N LEU A 208 3.12 -0.05 -13.00
CA LEU A 208 3.54 -0.54 -11.69
C LEU A 208 4.88 0.07 -11.26
N GLU A 209 4.81 1.03 -10.34
CA GLU A 209 5.96 1.83 -9.91
C GLU A 209 7.12 0.97 -9.36
N GLN A 210 6.79 -0.12 -8.68
CA GLN A 210 7.77 -0.99 -8.06
C GLN A 210 8.64 -1.77 -9.05
N LEU A 211 8.27 -1.85 -10.33
CA LEU A 211 9.13 -2.45 -11.35
C LEU A 211 10.39 -1.62 -11.60
N ARG A 212 10.33 -0.29 -11.42
CA ARG A 212 11.50 0.59 -11.50
C ARG A 212 12.58 0.26 -10.47
N PHE A 213 12.20 -0.24 -9.29
CA PHE A 213 13.18 -0.78 -8.34
C PHE A 213 13.90 -1.99 -8.92
N LEU A 214 13.15 -2.97 -9.43
CA LEU A 214 13.70 -4.23 -9.95
C LEU A 214 14.58 -3.98 -11.17
N GLU A 215 14.15 -3.13 -12.11
CA GLU A 215 14.90 -2.80 -13.33
C GLU A 215 16.22 -2.06 -13.04
N HIS A 216 16.30 -1.32 -11.94
CA HIS A 216 17.56 -0.70 -11.48
C HIS A 216 18.36 -1.60 -10.52
N GLY A 217 18.02 -2.89 -10.42
CA GLY A 217 18.76 -3.88 -9.63
C GLY A 217 18.54 -3.79 -8.12
N PHE A 218 17.52 -3.06 -7.66
CA PHE A 218 17.14 -3.09 -6.25
C PHE A 218 16.49 -4.41 -5.91
N LYS A 219 16.84 -4.87 -4.71
CA LYS A 219 16.27 -6.05 -4.09
C LYS A 219 15.10 -5.65 -3.19
N MET A 220 13.95 -6.27 -3.38
CA MET A 220 12.74 -6.02 -2.59
C MET A 220 12.32 -7.29 -1.85
N LYS A 221 12.20 -7.20 -0.53
CA LYS A 221 11.73 -8.30 0.32
C LYS A 221 10.20 -8.40 0.24
N ILE A 222 9.71 -9.62 0.05
CA ILE A 222 8.29 -9.95 0.15
C ILE A 222 8.02 -10.55 1.54
N VAL A 223 6.96 -10.08 2.18
CA VAL A 223 6.44 -10.68 3.41
C VAL A 223 5.03 -11.19 3.12
N VAL A 224 4.80 -12.48 3.36
CA VAL A 224 3.47 -13.08 3.18
C VAL A 224 2.62 -12.81 4.42
N THR A 225 1.42 -12.28 4.23
CA THR A 225 0.47 -11.95 5.30
C THR A 225 -0.86 -12.67 5.14
N ASP A 226 -1.47 -13.03 6.27
CA ASP A 226 -2.81 -13.61 6.36
C ASP A 226 -3.92 -12.56 6.35
N PHE A 227 -3.58 -11.28 6.29
CA PHE A 227 -4.54 -10.19 6.27
C PHE A 227 -4.85 -9.73 4.85
N ASP A 228 -6.12 -9.47 4.59
CA ASP A 228 -6.57 -8.94 3.32
C ASP A 228 -6.60 -7.41 3.38
N SER A 229 -6.52 -6.80 2.20
CA SER A 229 -6.69 -5.37 2.02
C SER A 229 -7.92 -5.12 1.16
N LEU A 230 -8.57 -3.97 1.36
CA LEU A 230 -9.75 -3.56 0.61
C LEU A 230 -9.51 -2.13 0.14
N SER A 231 -8.75 -2.03 -0.95
CA SER A 231 -8.45 -0.76 -1.60
C SER A 231 -9.70 -0.18 -2.25
N VAL A 232 -9.89 1.12 -2.10
CA VAL A 232 -11.07 1.85 -2.62
C VAL A 232 -10.69 2.67 -3.83
N ASP A 233 -10.75 2.11 -5.04
CA ASP A 233 -10.32 2.79 -6.27
C ASP A 233 -11.47 3.35 -7.11
N THR A 234 -12.63 2.74 -7.00
CA THR A 234 -13.83 3.06 -7.76
C THR A 234 -15.02 3.31 -6.84
N GLN A 235 -16.11 3.85 -7.40
CA GLN A 235 -17.36 4.00 -6.67
C GLN A 235 -17.88 2.65 -6.14
N LYS A 236 -17.70 1.56 -6.90
CA LYS A 236 -18.07 0.20 -6.49
C LYS A 236 -17.27 -0.25 -5.27
N ASP A 237 -15.97 0.03 -5.23
CA ASP A 237 -15.12 -0.31 -4.09
C ASP A 237 -15.51 0.49 -2.84
N LEU A 238 -15.88 1.77 -3.02
CA LEU A 238 -16.36 2.61 -1.92
C LEU A 238 -17.67 2.06 -1.32
N GLU A 239 -18.59 1.57 -2.15
CA GLU A 239 -19.80 0.91 -1.67
C GLU A 239 -19.50 -0.40 -0.93
N LEU A 240 -18.56 -1.20 -1.44
CA LEU A 240 -18.10 -2.42 -0.75
C LEU A 240 -17.47 -2.07 0.60
N ALA A 241 -16.64 -1.02 0.67
CA ALA A 241 -16.04 -0.52 1.89
C ALA A 241 -17.08 -0.04 2.91
N ARG A 242 -18.13 0.68 2.47
CA ARG A 242 -19.26 1.09 3.34
C ARG A 242 -20.01 -0.12 3.89
N ARG A 243 -20.35 -1.10 3.05
CA ARG A 243 -21.01 -2.34 3.50
C ARG A 243 -20.12 -3.14 4.46
N PHE A 244 -18.82 -3.18 4.21
CA PHE A 244 -17.86 -3.82 5.09
C PHE A 244 -17.83 -3.13 6.45
N TYR A 245 -17.75 -1.79 6.48
CA TYR A 245 -17.81 -0.99 7.70
C TYR A 245 -19.07 -1.26 8.52
N ASP A 246 -20.25 -1.22 7.89
CA ASP A 246 -21.54 -1.41 8.57
C ASP A 246 -21.68 -2.80 9.21
N LYS A 247 -21.14 -3.84 8.58
CA LYS A 247 -21.14 -5.19 9.15
C LYS A 247 -20.29 -5.29 10.41
N HIS A 248 -19.15 -4.61 10.45
CA HIS A 248 -18.17 -4.68 11.55
C HIS A 248 -18.47 -3.70 12.68
N SER A 249 -19.08 -2.55 12.39
CA SER A 249 -19.54 -1.60 13.41
C SER A 249 -20.69 -2.18 14.24
N LYS A 250 -21.63 -2.88 13.59
CA LYS A 250 -22.77 -3.54 14.27
C LYS A 250 -22.38 -4.75 15.13
N THR A 251 -21.30 -5.44 14.79
CA THR A 251 -20.79 -6.56 15.60
C THR A 251 -20.02 -6.06 16.83
N SER A 252 -19.30 -4.94 16.70
CA SER A 252 -18.59 -4.29 17.82
C SER A 252 -19.53 -3.62 18.83
N GLY A 253 -20.75 -3.27 18.42
CA GLY A 253 -21.78 -2.71 19.29
C GLY A 253 -22.61 -3.72 20.08
N LYS A 254 -22.45 -5.03 19.83
CA LYS A 254 -23.17 -6.11 20.54
C LYS A 254 -22.37 -6.74 21.69
N THR A 255 -21.19 -6.21 22.00
CA THR A 255 -20.29 -6.70 23.06
C THR A 255 -20.10 -5.68 24.20
N LYS A 256 -21.06 -4.76 24.37
CA LYS A 256 -21.14 -3.90 25.56
C LYS A 256 -22.31 -4.30 26.43
#